data_AF-A0A4R3NFR3-F1
#
_entry.id   AF-A0A4R3NFR3-F1
#
_cell.length_a   1.000
_cell.length_b   1.000
_cell.length_c   1.000
_cell.angle_alpha   90.00
_cell.angle_beta   90.00
_cell.angle_gamma   90.00
#
_symmetry.space_group_name_H-M   'P 1'
#
loop_
_entity.id
_entity.type
_entity.pdbx_description
1 polymer ?
#
loop_
_entity_poly.entity_id
_entity_poly.type
_entity_poly.pdbx_seq_one_letter_code
_entity_poly.pdbx_strand_id
1 'polypeptide(L)'
;MYKNLGISLLYFGVFISSGCSTIVSQASIDEQVQIATFNEVIKNNLTASPTNISTYCLGIKTPEGIKDPNQQLLRGIVHPTAISIQPNSVCHIEQSSLVKSNGKKAIAFFVDKPQCHTSQNCTIRGGYYEGNLSAQTNMYKAELVNKKWIVTLISEGPVS
;
A
#
# COMPACT_ATOMS: atom_id res chain seq x y z
N MET A 1 45.12 53.80 -43.04
CA MET A 1 44.18 52.69 -43.24
C MET A 1 44.08 51.90 -41.93
N TYR A 2 42.85 51.64 -41.50
CA TYR A 2 42.41 51.17 -40.19
C TYR A 2 42.84 49.74 -39.82
N LYS A 3 43.05 49.46 -38.52
CA LYS A 3 42.23 48.46 -37.80
C LYS A 3 42.45 48.47 -36.28
N ASN A 4 41.35 48.80 -35.59
CA ASN A 4 41.09 48.62 -34.16
C ASN A 4 41.25 47.15 -33.74
N LEU A 5 41.93 46.90 -32.62
CA LEU A 5 41.77 45.66 -31.84
C LEU A 5 40.87 45.96 -30.64
N GLY A 6 39.61 45.53 -30.74
CA GLY A 6 38.66 45.53 -29.63
C GLY A 6 38.90 44.32 -28.72
N ILE A 7 39.19 44.59 -27.45
CA ILE A 7 39.29 43.59 -26.38
C ILE A 7 37.86 43.21 -25.98
N SER A 8 37.47 41.98 -26.31
CA SER A 8 36.17 41.40 -25.94
C SER A 8 36.29 40.76 -24.55
N LEU A 9 35.78 41.43 -23.52
CA LEU A 9 35.63 40.90 -22.17
C LEU A 9 34.40 39.97 -22.14
N LEU A 10 34.65 38.65 -22.20
CA LEU A 10 33.62 37.63 -22.00
C LEU A 10 33.37 37.44 -20.50
N TYR A 11 32.27 38.01 -20.01
CA TYR A 11 31.68 37.75 -18.70
C TYR A 11 31.20 36.29 -18.63
N PHE A 12 31.89 35.44 -17.87
CA PHE A 12 31.39 34.12 -17.48
C PHE A 12 30.42 34.29 -16.30
N GLY A 13 29.13 34.42 -16.60
CA GLY A 13 28.07 34.34 -15.60
C GLY A 13 27.88 32.89 -15.16
N VAL A 14 28.32 32.57 -13.94
CA VAL A 14 28.02 31.29 -13.28
C VAL A 14 26.59 31.34 -12.76
N PHE A 15 25.66 30.70 -13.48
CA PHE A 15 24.31 30.42 -12.98
C PHE A 15 24.35 29.19 -12.07
N ILE A 16 24.35 29.41 -10.75
CA ILE A 16 24.11 28.35 -9.76
C ILE A 16 22.60 28.13 -9.71
N SER A 17 22.09 27.20 -10.53
CA SER A 17 20.72 26.72 -10.39
C SER A 17 20.64 25.85 -9.13
N SER A 18 20.11 26.41 -8.05
CA SER A 18 19.71 25.71 -6.84
C SER A 18 18.54 24.76 -7.15
N GLY A 19 18.86 23.62 -7.75
CA GLY A 19 17.93 22.51 -7.95
C GLY A 19 17.53 21.96 -6.59
N CYS A 20 16.28 22.22 -6.19
CA CYS A 20 15.67 21.55 -5.06
C CYS A 20 15.48 20.08 -5.45
N SER A 21 16.46 19.23 -5.14
CA SER A 21 16.32 17.78 -5.26
C SER A 21 15.30 17.33 -4.22
N THR A 22 14.02 17.31 -4.58
CA THR A 22 13.03 16.56 -3.81
C THR A 22 13.41 15.10 -3.87
N ILE A 23 14.07 14.63 -2.82
CA ILE A 23 14.35 13.21 -2.61
C ILE A 23 12.99 12.54 -2.43
N VAL A 24 12.44 12.02 -3.53
CA VAL A 24 11.29 11.11 -3.46
C VAL A 24 11.83 9.85 -2.81
N SER A 25 11.53 9.66 -1.52
CA SER A 25 11.88 8.43 -0.81
C SER A 25 11.21 7.26 -1.52
N GLN A 26 12.00 6.46 -2.23
CA GLN A 26 11.53 5.25 -2.87
C GLN A 26 10.95 4.32 -1.79
N ALA A 27 9.75 3.79 -2.02
CA ALA A 27 9.15 2.80 -1.13
C ALA A 27 10.13 1.65 -0.90
N SER A 28 10.27 1.19 0.34
CA SER A 28 11.02 -0.01 0.65
C SER A 28 10.44 -1.23 -0.06
N ILE A 29 11.23 -2.31 -0.23
CA ILE A 29 10.73 -3.57 -0.79
C ILE A 29 9.53 -4.06 0.02
N ASP A 30 9.61 -3.97 1.36
CA ASP A 30 8.53 -4.38 2.25
C ASP A 30 7.22 -3.64 1.92
N GLU A 31 7.27 -2.32 1.79
CA GLU A 31 6.09 -1.50 1.46
C GLU A 31 5.53 -1.83 0.07
N GLN A 32 6.39 -2.02 -0.93
CA GLN A 32 5.95 -2.36 -2.28
C GLN A 32 5.22 -3.71 -2.31
N VAL A 33 5.76 -4.71 -1.61
CA VAL A 33 5.13 -6.04 -1.49
C VAL A 33 3.82 -5.95 -0.73
N GLN A 34 3.76 -5.18 0.36
CA GLN A 34 2.53 -4.98 1.14
C GLN A 34 1.45 -4.29 0.31
N ILE A 35 1.77 -3.23 -0.45
CA ILE A 35 0.83 -2.56 -1.36
C ILE A 35 0.26 -3.56 -2.38
N ALA A 36 1.14 -4.33 -3.04
CA ALA A 36 0.71 -5.32 -4.02
C ALA A 36 -0.18 -6.40 -3.40
N THR A 37 0.13 -6.81 -2.17
CA THR A 37 -0.64 -7.83 -1.45
C THR A 37 -2.00 -7.31 -1.01
N PHE A 38 -2.11 -6.10 -0.48
CA PHE A 38 -3.39 -5.49 -0.17
C PHE A 38 -4.30 -5.42 -1.39
N ASN A 39 -3.76 -4.99 -2.53
CA ASN A 39 -4.52 -4.94 -3.78
C ASN A 39 -5.07 -6.31 -4.18
N GLU A 40 -4.27 -7.37 -4.05
CA GLU A 40 -4.69 -8.73 -4.38
C GLU A 40 -5.69 -9.30 -3.37
N VAL A 41 -5.48 -9.09 -2.07
CA VAL A 41 -6.43 -9.50 -1.02
C VAL A 41 -7.78 -8.80 -1.22
N ILE A 42 -7.79 -7.49 -1.44
CA ILE A 42 -9.02 -6.72 -1.68
C ILE A 42 -9.73 -7.24 -2.92
N LYS A 43 -9.00 -7.43 -4.02
CA LYS A 43 -9.54 -7.95 -5.29
C LYS A 43 -10.21 -9.32 -5.12
N ASN A 44 -9.56 -10.25 -4.41
CA ASN A 44 -10.09 -11.60 -4.22
C ASN A 44 -11.29 -11.66 -3.27
N ASN A 45 -11.47 -10.66 -2.39
CA ASN A 45 -12.58 -10.60 -1.45
C ASN A 45 -13.73 -9.69 -1.90
N LEU A 46 -13.47 -8.78 -2.85
CA LEU A 46 -14.49 -7.96 -3.51
C LEU A 46 -15.57 -8.81 -4.19
N THR A 47 -15.21 -9.99 -4.70
CA THR A 47 -16.15 -10.93 -5.32
C THR A 47 -17.06 -11.65 -4.31
N ALA A 48 -16.70 -11.66 -3.03
CA ALA A 48 -17.42 -12.37 -1.97
C ALA A 48 -18.21 -11.44 -1.04
N SER A 49 -17.98 -10.12 -1.09
CA SER A 49 -18.48 -9.19 -0.08
C SER A 49 -19.88 -8.64 -0.39
N PRO A 50 -20.76 -8.42 0.62
CA PRO A 50 -22.07 -7.80 0.43
C PRO A 50 -22.01 -6.38 -0.14
N THR A 51 -23.02 -6.00 -0.92
CA THR A 51 -23.17 -4.74 -1.68
C THR A 51 -23.24 -3.44 -0.87
N ASN A 52 -22.83 -3.41 0.41
CA ASN A 52 -23.00 -2.26 1.30
C ASN A 52 -21.73 -1.86 2.10
N ILE A 53 -20.53 -2.26 1.65
CA ILE A 53 -19.28 -1.79 2.26
C ILE A 53 -18.95 -0.37 1.79
N SER A 54 -18.67 0.52 2.74
CA SER A 54 -18.29 1.91 2.44
C SER A 54 -16.83 2.23 2.73
N THR A 55 -16.16 1.41 3.53
CA THR A 55 -14.79 1.67 4.00
C THR A 55 -13.99 0.37 4.09
N TYR A 56 -12.74 0.42 3.65
CA TYR A 56 -11.72 -0.59 3.94
C TYR A 56 -10.72 -0.02 4.93
N CYS A 57 -10.54 -0.76 6.03
CA CYS A 57 -9.65 -0.40 7.10
C CYS A 57 -8.39 -1.24 6.96
N LEU A 58 -7.24 -0.62 6.80
CA LEU A 58 -6.01 -1.34 6.50
C LEU A 58 -5.12 -1.41 7.74
N GLY A 59 -4.59 -2.61 8.01
CA GLY A 59 -3.69 -2.88 9.12
C GLY A 59 -2.43 -3.62 8.68
N ILE A 60 -1.30 -3.34 9.33
CA ILE A 60 -0.07 -4.13 9.19
C ILE A 60 0.06 -5.02 10.43
N LYS A 61 0.50 -6.27 10.24
CA LYS A 61 0.62 -7.36 11.23
C LYS A 61 -0.69 -8.11 11.49
N THR A 62 -0.56 -9.25 12.17
CA THR A 62 -1.65 -10.11 12.62
C THR A 62 -2.62 -9.39 13.59
N PRO A 63 -3.87 -9.88 13.71
CA PRO A 63 -4.93 -9.26 14.52
C PRO A 63 -4.54 -8.88 15.97
N GLU A 64 -3.65 -9.65 16.60
CA GLU A 64 -3.20 -9.43 17.99
C GLU A 64 -2.25 -8.22 18.15
N GLY A 65 -1.78 -7.63 17.05
CA GLY A 65 -0.81 -6.54 17.06
C GLY A 65 -0.90 -5.60 15.86
N ILE A 66 -2.11 -5.43 15.30
CA ILE A 66 -2.35 -4.58 14.14
C ILE A 66 -1.84 -3.16 14.41
N LYS A 67 -1.05 -2.66 13.46
CA LYS A 67 -0.60 -1.27 13.40
C LYS A 67 -1.19 -0.59 12.18
N ASP A 68 -1.38 0.72 12.28
CA ASP A 68 -1.77 1.50 11.13
C ASP A 68 -0.65 1.54 10.07
N PRO A 69 -0.99 1.36 8.79
CA PRO A 69 -0.08 1.64 7.70
C PRO A 69 0.29 3.11 7.64
N ASN A 70 1.48 3.40 7.11
CA ASN A 70 1.85 4.77 6.80
C ASN A 70 1.05 5.31 5.61
N GLN A 71 1.10 6.63 5.42
CA GLN A 71 0.35 7.32 4.35
C GLN A 71 0.77 6.89 2.95
N GLN A 72 2.03 6.50 2.75
CA GLN A 72 2.52 6.03 1.46
C GLN A 72 1.87 4.71 1.07
N LEU A 73 1.72 3.78 2.01
CA LEU A 73 1.02 2.52 1.78
C LEU A 73 -0.45 2.76 1.44
N LEU A 74 -1.15 3.58 2.22
CA LEU A 74 -2.57 3.87 2.00
C LEU A 74 -2.83 4.45 0.58
N ARG A 75 -1.96 5.35 0.11
CA ARG A 75 -2.04 5.95 -1.23
C ARG A 75 -1.70 4.97 -2.36
N GLY A 76 -0.97 3.90 -2.07
CA GLY A 76 -0.61 2.88 -3.04
C GLY A 76 -1.73 1.88 -3.36
N ILE A 77 -2.81 1.88 -2.56
CA ILE A 77 -3.89 0.90 -2.70
C ILE A 77 -4.89 1.31 -3.78
N VAL A 78 -5.08 0.41 -4.74
CA VAL A 78 -6.06 0.53 -5.81
C VAL A 78 -7.38 -0.07 -5.34
N HIS A 79 -8.43 0.73 -5.37
CA HIS A 79 -9.75 0.35 -4.85
C HIS A 79 -10.85 1.10 -5.63
N PRO A 80 -12.12 0.62 -5.60
CA PRO A 80 -13.23 1.34 -6.20
C PRO A 80 -13.41 2.73 -5.56
N THR A 81 -13.66 3.76 -6.37
CA THR A 81 -13.78 5.16 -5.92
C THR A 81 -14.90 5.38 -4.89
N ALA A 82 -15.89 4.49 -4.85
CA ALA A 82 -17.01 4.54 -3.90
C ALA A 82 -16.63 4.07 -2.48
N ILE A 83 -15.46 3.47 -2.29
CA ILE A 83 -14.99 2.91 -1.02
C ILE A 83 -13.87 3.79 -0.48
N SER A 84 -13.92 4.14 0.80
CA SER A 84 -12.84 4.88 1.46
C SER A 84 -11.76 3.93 1.97
N ILE A 85 -10.48 4.25 1.77
CA ILE A 85 -9.36 3.56 2.44
C ILE A 85 -8.98 4.34 3.70
N GLN A 86 -8.97 3.67 4.85
CA GLN A 86 -8.62 4.26 6.14
C GLN A 86 -7.63 3.37 6.89
N PRO A 87 -6.83 3.92 7.81
CA PRO A 87 -6.06 3.09 8.73
C PRO A 87 -6.98 2.29 9.66
N ASN A 88 -6.50 1.14 10.16
CA ASN A 88 -7.29 0.24 10.99
C ASN A 88 -7.82 0.91 12.27
N SER A 89 -7.06 1.82 12.87
CA SER A 89 -7.47 2.56 14.08
C SER A 89 -8.74 3.40 13.93
N VAL A 90 -9.12 3.75 12.70
CA VAL A 90 -10.35 4.49 12.39
C VAL A 90 -11.59 3.57 12.40
N CYS A 91 -11.37 2.26 12.43
CA CYS A 91 -12.43 1.28 12.44
C CYS A 91 -12.61 0.69 13.83
N HIS A 92 -13.87 0.51 14.20
CA HIS A 92 -14.26 -0.02 15.49
C HIS A 92 -15.03 -1.31 15.28
N ILE A 93 -14.75 -2.29 16.14
CA ILE A 93 -15.58 -3.48 16.28
C ILE A 93 -16.68 -3.11 17.27
N GLU A 94 -17.94 -3.05 16.80
CA GLU A 94 -19.07 -2.79 17.68
C GLU A 94 -19.42 -4.01 18.53
N GLN A 95 -20.30 -3.84 19.53
CA GLN A 95 -20.86 -4.93 20.33
C GLN A 95 -21.57 -6.00 19.48
N SER A 96 -22.11 -5.61 18.33
CA SER A 96 -22.67 -6.51 17.31
C SER A 96 -21.61 -7.34 16.58
N SER A 97 -20.33 -7.15 16.92
CA SER A 97 -19.17 -7.74 16.27
C SER A 97 -19.20 -7.50 14.77
N LEU A 98 -19.55 -6.28 14.36
CA LEU A 98 -19.43 -5.79 13.00
C LEU A 98 -18.32 -4.76 12.97
N VAL A 99 -17.48 -4.81 11.94
CA VAL A 99 -16.49 -3.76 11.69
C VAL A 99 -17.20 -2.56 11.08
N LYS A 100 -17.04 -1.40 11.70
CA LYS A 100 -17.61 -0.14 11.22
C LYS A 100 -16.62 1.00 11.19
N SER A 101 -16.88 1.95 10.30
CA SER A 101 -16.26 3.27 10.30
C SER A 101 -17.37 4.31 10.14
N ASN A 102 -17.39 5.31 11.01
CA ASN A 102 -18.41 6.38 11.03
C ASN A 102 -19.87 5.84 10.97
N GLY A 103 -20.14 4.77 11.73
CA GLY A 103 -21.47 4.15 11.82
C GLY A 103 -21.89 3.32 10.59
N LYS A 104 -21.05 3.22 9.55
CA LYS A 104 -21.31 2.42 8.34
C LYS A 104 -20.49 1.14 8.33
N LYS A 105 -20.98 0.11 7.64
CA LYS A 105 -20.27 -1.18 7.49
C LYS A 105 -18.92 -0.96 6.80
N ALA A 106 -17.90 -1.60 7.36
CA ALA A 106 -16.53 -1.60 6.88
C ALA A 106 -15.95 -3.02 6.90
N ILE A 107 -14.81 -3.20 6.24
CA ILE A 107 -14.02 -4.43 6.30
C ILE A 107 -12.61 -4.08 6.73
N ALA A 108 -12.07 -4.81 7.70
CA ALA A 108 -10.67 -4.71 8.05
C ALA A 108 -9.85 -5.67 7.18
N PHE A 109 -8.87 -5.15 6.47
CA PHE A 109 -7.86 -5.93 5.76
C PHE A 109 -6.53 -5.80 6.47
N PHE A 110 -5.75 -6.87 6.47
CA PHE A 110 -4.41 -6.83 7.04
C PHE A 110 -3.40 -7.56 6.17
N VAL A 111 -2.14 -7.15 6.27
CA VAL A 111 -0.99 -7.86 5.72
C VAL A 111 0.14 -7.89 6.75
N ASP A 112 0.85 -9.01 6.82
CA ASP A 112 2.01 -9.15 7.70
C ASP A 112 3.26 -8.46 7.13
N LYS A 113 4.37 -8.58 7.87
CA LYS A 113 5.68 -8.27 7.32
C LYS A 113 6.06 -9.31 6.25
N PRO A 114 6.50 -8.91 5.05
CA PRO A 114 7.01 -9.83 4.05
C PRO A 114 8.23 -10.62 4.55
N GLN A 115 8.30 -11.90 4.17
CA GLN A 115 9.46 -12.75 4.33
C GLN A 115 10.12 -12.96 2.96
N CYS A 116 11.11 -12.13 2.67
CA CYS A 116 11.80 -12.15 1.37
C CYS A 116 12.99 -13.10 1.38
N HIS A 117 12.95 -14.12 0.51
CA HIS A 117 14.08 -15.03 0.29
C HIS A 117 15.12 -14.42 -0.65
N THR A 118 14.67 -13.54 -1.55
CA THR A 118 15.51 -12.72 -2.42
C THR A 118 14.93 -11.31 -2.52
N SER A 119 15.62 -10.38 -3.19
CA SER A 119 15.09 -9.04 -3.46
C SER A 119 13.88 -9.01 -4.41
N GLN A 120 13.52 -10.16 -5.01
CA GLN A 120 12.48 -10.30 -6.02
C GLN A 120 11.42 -11.34 -5.67
N ASN A 121 11.56 -12.05 -4.56
CA ASN A 121 10.68 -13.13 -4.17
C ASN A 121 10.44 -13.11 -2.66
N CYS A 122 9.18 -12.91 -2.29
CA CYS A 122 8.74 -12.86 -0.90
C CYS A 122 7.50 -13.71 -0.69
N THR A 123 7.34 -14.20 0.54
CA THR A 123 6.08 -14.74 1.04
C THR A 123 5.49 -13.77 2.04
N ILE A 124 4.16 -13.71 2.11
CA ILE A 124 3.46 -12.77 2.99
C ILE A 124 2.09 -13.33 3.36
N ARG A 125 1.68 -13.10 4.61
CA ARG A 125 0.31 -13.37 5.05
C ARG A 125 -0.55 -12.15 4.82
N GLY A 126 -1.77 -12.36 4.34
CA GLY A 126 -2.75 -11.31 4.18
C GLY A 126 -4.14 -11.85 4.42
N GLY A 127 -5.06 -11.00 4.80
CA GLY A 127 -6.39 -11.45 5.16
C GLY A 127 -7.37 -10.32 5.36
N TYR A 128 -8.56 -10.70 5.75
CA TYR A 128 -9.62 -9.78 6.07
C TYR A 128 -10.43 -10.27 7.28
N TYR A 129 -11.13 -9.33 7.90
CA TYR A 129 -11.99 -9.53 9.05
C TYR A 129 -13.22 -8.64 8.90
N GLU A 130 -14.40 -9.27 8.91
CA GLU A 130 -15.71 -8.60 8.89
C GLU A 130 -16.43 -8.65 10.24
N GLY A 131 -15.72 -9.02 11.31
CA GLY A 131 -16.35 -9.24 12.60
C GLY A 131 -16.75 -10.71 12.81
N ASN A 132 -17.95 -10.97 13.32
CA ASN A 132 -18.52 -12.31 13.47
C ASN A 132 -19.10 -12.89 12.17
N LEU A 133 -18.99 -12.17 11.05
CA LEU A 133 -19.54 -12.63 9.77
C LEU A 133 -18.59 -13.58 9.06
N SER A 134 -17.35 -13.15 8.89
CA SER A 134 -16.29 -13.97 8.32
C SER A 134 -14.92 -13.35 8.59
N ALA A 135 -13.92 -14.21 8.68
CA ALA A 135 -12.53 -13.86 8.64
C ALA A 135 -11.77 -14.89 7.82
N GLN A 136 -10.76 -14.45 7.08
CA GLN A 136 -9.86 -15.36 6.39
C GLN A 136 -8.43 -14.81 6.44
N THR A 137 -7.48 -15.69 6.74
CA THR A 137 -6.06 -15.40 6.63
C THR A 137 -5.46 -16.33 5.60
N ASN A 138 -4.79 -15.79 4.59
CA ASN A 138 -4.20 -16.55 3.49
C ASN A 138 -2.69 -16.30 3.40
N MET A 139 -2.00 -17.24 2.76
CA MET A 139 -0.60 -17.09 2.36
C MET A 139 -0.50 -16.70 0.91
N TYR A 140 0.34 -15.70 0.63
CA TYR A 140 0.61 -15.22 -0.72
C TYR A 140 2.10 -15.31 -1.04
N LYS A 141 2.39 -15.51 -2.32
CA LYS A 141 3.71 -15.34 -2.91
C LYS A 141 3.72 -14.04 -3.71
N ALA A 142 4.74 -13.22 -3.51
CA ALA A 142 4.98 -11.98 -4.24
C ALA A 142 6.27 -12.08 -5.05
N GLU A 143 6.18 -11.84 -6.36
CA GLU A 143 7.31 -11.91 -7.30
C GLU A 143 7.45 -10.63 -8.11
N LEU A 144 8.68 -10.13 -8.24
CA LEU A 144 8.97 -8.97 -9.07
C LEU A 144 9.15 -9.39 -10.53
N VAL A 145 8.15 -9.12 -11.37
CA VAL A 145 8.16 -9.42 -12.80
C VAL A 145 8.07 -8.12 -13.57
N ASN A 146 9.04 -7.84 -14.45
CA ASN A 146 9.08 -6.62 -15.25
C ASN A 146 8.92 -5.34 -14.41
N LYS A 147 9.62 -5.26 -13.27
CA LYS A 147 9.56 -4.14 -12.31
C LYS A 147 8.19 -3.95 -11.62
N LYS A 148 7.29 -4.94 -11.69
CA LYS A 148 6.01 -4.93 -11.00
C LYS A 148 5.89 -6.15 -10.09
N TRP A 149 5.45 -5.93 -8.85
CA TRP A 149 5.13 -7.02 -7.94
C TRP A 149 3.83 -7.68 -8.37
N ILE A 150 3.89 -8.98 -8.63
CA ILE A 150 2.76 -9.87 -8.91
C ILE A 150 2.55 -10.72 -7.66
N VAL A 151 1.31 -10.75 -7.16
CA VAL A 151 0.96 -11.48 -5.94
C VAL A 151 -0.02 -12.58 -6.30
N THR A 152 0.25 -13.79 -5.81
CA THR A 152 -0.56 -14.99 -6.07
C THR A 152 -0.87 -15.68 -4.76
N LEU A 153 -2.12 -16.09 -4.58
CA LEU A 153 -2.55 -16.94 -3.47
C LEU A 153 -1.85 -18.32 -3.58
N ILE A 154 -1.16 -18.74 -2.54
CA ILE A 154 -0.48 -20.06 -2.51
C ILE A 154 -1.13 -21.04 -1.54
N SER A 155 -1.78 -20.54 -0.49
CA SER A 155 -2.55 -21.36 0.44
C SER A 155 -3.64 -20.51 1.06
N GLU A 156 -4.85 -21.05 1.09
CA GLU A 156 -5.88 -20.56 1.99
C GLU A 156 -5.50 -20.96 3.42
N GLY A 157 -5.74 -20.08 4.39
CA GLY A 157 -5.67 -20.46 5.79
C GLY A 157 -7.07 -20.66 6.36
N PRO A 158 -7.18 -20.88 7.68
CA PRO A 158 -8.46 -21.16 8.31
C PRO A 158 -9.43 -19.99 8.09
N VAL A 159 -10.65 -20.34 7.73
CA VAL A 159 -11.81 -19.44 7.81
C VAL A 159 -12.28 -19.46 9.27
N SER A 160 -12.56 -18.30 9.84
CA SER A 160 -13.08 -18.13 11.21
C SER A 160 -14.38 -17.34 11.20
#